data_AF-A0A2G2WI41-F1
#
_entry.id   AF-A0A2G2WI41-F1
#
_cell.length_a   1.000
_cell.length_b   1.000
_cell.length_c   1.000
_cell.angle_alpha   90.00
_cell.angle_beta   90.00
_cell.angle_gamma   90.00
#
_symmetry.space_group_name_H-M   'P 1'
#
loop_
_entity.id
_entity.type
_entity.pdbx_description
1 polymer ?
#
loop_
_entity_poly.entity_id
_entity_poly.type
_entity_poly.pdbx_seq_one_letter_code
_entity_poly.pdbx_strand_id
1 'polypeptide(L)'
;MVDRVTSSSSNLQDTLFISSLKIALAYNNGLLSKRSTSSKEGIVQSTFLGSVKKWVEKILSSSLEFQDFSTYIKSGRWPTEDCGRRASTLLSWYVQWYNVPSPFEVKRAFDKINVVITPSSVPLLHLVFPRTDVTALCEINRVAFCSRG
;
A
#
# COMPACT_ATOMS: atom_id res chain seq x y z
N MET A 1 16.57 -25.91 -12.33
CA MET A 1 15.70 -26.91 -11.69
C MET A 1 14.81 -26.15 -10.71
N VAL A 2 13.63 -25.73 -11.18
CA VAL A 2 12.67 -24.95 -10.39
C VAL A 2 11.51 -25.88 -10.12
N ASP A 3 11.54 -26.50 -8.96
CA ASP A 3 10.42 -27.27 -8.42
C ASP A 3 10.35 -27.04 -6.93
N ARG A 4 9.33 -26.29 -6.51
CA ARG A 4 8.39 -26.60 -5.42
C ARG A 4 7.60 -25.35 -5.04
N VAL A 5 6.45 -25.21 -5.70
CA VAL A 5 5.32 -24.43 -5.18
C VAL A 5 4.67 -25.28 -4.10
N THR A 6 5.03 -25.04 -2.84
CA THR A 6 4.26 -25.51 -1.68
C THR A 6 3.16 -24.50 -1.42
N SER A 7 1.93 -24.91 -1.72
CA SER A 7 0.73 -24.09 -1.88
C SER A 7 0.10 -23.58 -0.56
N SER A 8 0.84 -23.49 0.55
CA SER A 8 0.34 -22.94 1.82
C SER A 8 1.21 -21.82 2.42
N SER A 9 2.42 -21.55 1.88
CA SER A 9 3.34 -20.53 2.42
C SER A 9 3.47 -19.26 1.58
N SER A 10 2.81 -19.20 0.40
CA SER A 10 3.00 -18.13 -0.57
C SER A 10 2.68 -16.74 -0.01
N ASN A 11 1.55 -16.61 0.70
CA ASN A 11 1.07 -15.30 1.17
C ASN A 11 2.03 -14.63 2.19
N LEU A 12 2.71 -15.44 3.01
CA LEU A 12 3.63 -14.94 4.03
C LEU A 12 4.99 -14.57 3.41
N GLN A 13 5.47 -15.36 2.43
CA GLN A 13 6.67 -15.00 1.67
C GLN A 13 6.45 -13.73 0.83
N ASP A 14 5.26 -13.60 0.23
CA ASP A 14 4.89 -12.46 -0.59
C ASP A 14 4.80 -11.16 0.25
N THR A 15 4.27 -11.21 1.47
CA THR A 15 4.20 -10.03 2.35
C THR A 15 5.55 -9.67 2.99
N LEU A 16 6.40 -10.67 3.25
CA LEU A 16 7.79 -10.44 3.68
C LEU A 16 8.60 -9.73 2.60
N PHE A 17 8.37 -10.02 1.31
CA PHE A 17 9.02 -9.33 0.21
C PHE A 17 8.76 -7.83 0.23
N ILE A 18 7.49 -7.41 0.34
CA ILE A 18 7.11 -5.99 0.39
C ILE A 18 7.73 -5.28 1.59
N SER A 19 7.68 -5.91 2.77
CA SER A 19 8.26 -5.35 3.99
C SER A 19 9.77 -5.17 3.87
N SER A 20 10.47 -6.18 3.35
CA SER A 20 11.92 -6.15 3.13
C SER A 20 12.33 -5.08 2.12
N LEU A 21 11.56 -4.93 1.02
CA LEU A 21 11.78 -3.92 0.01
C LEU A 21 11.61 -2.50 0.58
N LYS A 22 10.60 -2.26 1.41
CA LYS A 22 10.40 -0.96 2.08
C LYS A 22 11.55 -0.63 3.04
N ILE A 23 12.09 -1.61 3.75
CA ILE A 23 13.28 -1.44 4.61
C ILE A 23 14.49 -1.06 3.76
N ALA A 24 14.74 -1.77 2.66
CA ALA A 24 15.84 -1.45 1.75
C ALA A 24 15.70 -0.02 1.18
N LEU A 25 14.48 0.41 0.82
CA LEU A 25 14.19 1.77 0.36
C LEU A 25 14.46 2.82 1.42
N ALA A 26 14.01 2.58 2.66
CA ALA A 26 14.27 3.49 3.78
C ALA A 26 15.77 3.62 4.08
N TYR A 27 16.50 2.50 4.07
CA TYR A 27 17.95 2.49 4.22
C TYR A 27 18.66 3.32 3.15
N ASN A 28 18.31 3.09 1.88
CA ASN A 28 18.93 3.78 0.75
C ASN A 28 18.63 5.29 0.76
N ASN A 29 17.38 5.68 1.06
CA ASN A 29 17.00 7.08 1.22
C ASN A 29 17.76 7.76 2.38
N GLY A 30 17.96 7.04 3.49
CA GLY A 30 18.76 7.51 4.62
C GLY A 30 20.22 7.78 4.22
N LEU A 31 20.81 6.88 3.45
CA LEU A 31 22.17 7.02 2.91
C LEU A 31 22.29 8.21 1.94
N LEU A 32 21.34 8.35 1.02
CA LEU A 32 21.32 9.45 0.04
C LEU A 32 21.10 10.83 0.70
N SER A 33 20.33 10.89 1.79
CA SER A 33 20.09 12.13 2.55
C SER A 33 21.30 12.63 3.36
N LYS A 34 22.48 11.98 3.23
CA LYS A 34 23.71 12.25 4.02
C LYS A 34 23.53 12.14 5.54
N ARG A 35 22.43 11.52 6.00
CA ARG A 35 22.18 11.27 7.42
C ARG A 35 23.08 10.18 8.00
N SER A 36 23.67 9.34 7.14
CA SER A 36 24.77 8.45 7.50
C SER A 36 26.07 8.90 6.81
N THR A 37 27.15 8.94 7.59
CA THR A 37 28.49 9.43 7.20
C THR A 37 29.36 8.37 6.54
N SER A 38 28.80 7.22 6.14
CA SER A 38 29.58 6.12 5.58
C SER A 38 29.96 6.40 4.13
N SER A 39 31.20 6.83 3.94
CA SER A 39 31.81 7.03 2.63
C SER A 39 31.95 5.70 1.87
N LYS A 40 31.41 5.68 0.64
CA LYS A 40 31.83 4.93 -0.55
C LYS A 40 31.05 3.71 -1.06
N GLU A 41 30.16 3.05 -0.33
CA GLU A 41 29.35 2.00 -0.96
C GLU A 41 28.05 1.72 -0.21
N GLY A 42 26.92 2.00 -0.84
CA GLY A 42 25.64 1.50 -0.34
C GLY A 42 25.56 -0.01 -0.58
N ILE A 43 25.05 -0.76 0.41
CA ILE A 43 24.87 -2.23 0.35
C ILE A 43 24.08 -2.64 -0.92
N VAL A 44 23.15 -1.79 -1.36
CA VAL A 44 22.33 -2.00 -2.55
C VAL A 44 22.39 -0.75 -3.42
N GLN A 45 22.58 -0.95 -4.73
CA GLN A 45 22.56 0.15 -5.72
C GLN A 45 21.19 0.84 -5.74
N SER A 46 21.18 2.17 -5.68
CA SER A 46 19.96 2.98 -5.67
C SER A 46 19.15 2.83 -6.96
N THR A 47 19.81 2.67 -8.09
CA THR A 47 19.20 2.47 -9.42
C THR A 47 18.44 1.15 -9.50
N PHE A 48 19.01 0.06 -8.99
CA PHE A 48 18.33 -1.23 -8.90
C PHE A 48 17.07 -1.11 -8.05
N LEU A 49 17.20 -0.54 -6.86
CA LEU A 49 16.09 -0.40 -5.92
C LEU A 49 14.97 0.50 -6.46
N GLY A 50 15.34 1.59 -7.14
CA GLY A 50 14.39 2.45 -7.85
C GLY A 50 13.65 1.73 -8.97
N SER A 51 14.32 0.79 -9.66
CA SER A 51 13.71 -0.03 -10.71
C SER A 51 12.71 -1.04 -10.12
N VAL A 52 13.08 -1.71 -9.03
CA VAL A 52 12.18 -2.62 -8.30
C VAL A 52 10.96 -1.86 -7.77
N LYS A 53 11.17 -0.68 -7.15
CA LYS A 53 10.08 0.19 -6.68
C LYS A 53 9.07 0.48 -7.80
N LYS A 54 9.55 0.98 -8.95
CA LYS A 54 8.69 1.28 -10.11
C LYS A 54 7.95 0.06 -10.62
N TRP A 55 8.58 -1.11 -10.58
CA TRP A 55 7.94 -2.34 -11.04
C TRP A 55 6.81 -2.78 -10.11
N VAL A 56 7.00 -2.67 -8.79
CA VAL A 56 5.94 -2.92 -7.80
C VAL A 56 4.79 -1.93 -7.98
N GLU A 57 5.07 -0.63 -8.09
CA GLU A 57 4.05 0.39 -8.35
C GLU A 57 3.26 0.10 -9.63
N LYS A 58 3.96 -0.33 -10.69
CA LYS A 58 3.32 -0.73 -11.95
C LYS A 58 2.38 -1.91 -11.76
N ILE A 59 2.81 -2.99 -11.10
CA ILE A 59 1.97 -4.16 -10.82
C ILE A 59 0.72 -3.75 -10.04
N LEU A 60 0.89 -2.98 -8.97
CA LEU A 60 -0.22 -2.54 -8.14
C LEU A 60 -1.20 -1.65 -8.91
N SER A 61 -0.71 -0.79 -9.81
CA SER A 61 -1.56 0.06 -10.65
C SER A 61 -2.30 -0.69 -11.75
N SER A 62 -1.72 -1.77 -12.29
CA SER A 62 -2.30 -2.52 -13.41
C SER A 62 -3.20 -3.68 -12.99
N SER A 63 -2.98 -4.22 -11.79
CA SER A 63 -3.53 -5.52 -11.40
C SER A 63 -4.51 -5.45 -10.23
N LEU A 64 -4.57 -4.34 -9.49
CA LEU A 64 -5.55 -4.20 -8.43
C LEU A 64 -6.90 -3.81 -9.01
N GLU A 65 -7.87 -4.71 -8.91
CA GLU A 65 -9.26 -4.38 -9.22
C GLU A 65 -9.79 -3.41 -8.15
N PHE A 66 -10.27 -2.26 -8.60
CA PHE A 66 -10.80 -1.23 -7.69
C PHE A 66 -11.96 -1.75 -6.83
N GLN A 67 -12.69 -2.76 -7.29
CA GLN A 67 -13.80 -3.37 -6.58
C GLN A 67 -13.35 -4.09 -5.30
N ASP A 68 -12.22 -4.79 -5.34
CA ASP A 68 -11.66 -5.50 -4.17
C ASP A 68 -11.22 -4.51 -3.09
N PHE A 69 -10.52 -3.45 -3.50
CA PHE A 69 -10.13 -2.37 -2.59
C PHE A 69 -11.34 -1.66 -1.97
N SER A 70 -12.35 -1.33 -2.79
CA SER A 70 -13.59 -0.70 -2.31
C SER A 70 -14.31 -1.58 -1.29
N THR A 71 -14.42 -2.88 -1.56
CA THR A 71 -15.06 -3.86 -0.67
C THR A 71 -14.31 -3.96 0.66
N TYR A 72 -12.98 -4.02 0.61
CA TYR A 72 -12.11 -4.04 1.78
C TYR A 72 -12.27 -2.78 2.64
N ILE A 73 -12.19 -1.59 2.05
CA ILE A 73 -12.30 -0.34 2.80
C ILE A 73 -13.69 -0.17 3.44
N LYS A 74 -14.76 -0.55 2.73
CA LYS A 74 -16.14 -0.39 3.23
C LYS A 74 -16.53 -1.42 4.28
N SER A 75 -16.13 -2.68 4.10
CA SER A 75 -16.64 -3.81 4.90
C SER A 75 -15.58 -4.57 5.69
N GLY A 76 -14.29 -4.29 5.46
CA GLY A 76 -13.18 -5.06 6.00
C GLY A 76 -13.03 -6.48 5.45
N ARG A 77 -13.81 -6.83 4.42
CA ARG A 77 -13.74 -8.15 3.78
C ARG A 77 -12.58 -8.20 2.78
N TRP A 78 -11.82 -9.28 2.85
CA TRP A 78 -10.84 -9.64 1.85
C TRP A 78 -11.52 -10.32 0.65
N PRO A 79 -10.90 -10.29 -0.54
CA PRO A 79 -11.38 -11.06 -1.69
C PRO A 79 -11.48 -12.54 -1.32
N THR A 80 -12.66 -13.12 -1.55
CA THR A 80 -12.95 -14.53 -1.25
C THR A 80 -12.32 -15.44 -2.31
N GLU A 81 -12.17 -16.73 -2.00
CA GLU A 81 -11.56 -17.75 -2.86
C GLU A 81 -12.12 -17.78 -4.31
N ASP A 82 -13.38 -17.38 -4.52
CA ASP A 82 -14.02 -17.32 -5.85
C ASP A 82 -13.35 -16.32 -6.82
N CYS A 83 -12.72 -15.26 -6.30
CA CYS A 83 -11.95 -14.26 -7.06
C CYS A 83 -10.45 -14.61 -7.15
N GLY A 84 -10.04 -15.71 -6.51
CA GLY A 84 -8.71 -16.29 -6.60
C GLY A 84 -7.67 -15.69 -5.64
N ARG A 85 -6.77 -16.55 -5.13
CA ARG A 85 -5.62 -16.23 -4.25
C ARG A 85 -4.82 -14.99 -4.68
N ARG A 86 -4.77 -14.69 -5.98
CA ARG A 86 -4.04 -13.55 -6.56
C ARG A 86 -4.62 -12.20 -6.11
N ALA A 87 -5.93 -12.05 -6.08
CA ALA A 87 -6.60 -10.81 -5.68
C ALA A 87 -6.25 -10.43 -4.24
N SER A 88 -6.30 -11.41 -3.34
CA SER A 88 -5.96 -11.22 -1.91
C SER A 88 -4.49 -10.87 -1.71
N THR A 89 -3.57 -11.49 -2.46
CA THR A 89 -2.14 -11.13 -2.41
C THR A 89 -1.90 -9.71 -2.91
N LEU A 90 -2.50 -9.32 -4.04
CA LEU A 90 -2.35 -7.97 -4.60
C LEU A 90 -2.92 -6.90 -3.68
N LEU A 91 -4.09 -7.15 -3.09
CA LEU A 91 -4.67 -6.24 -2.10
C LEU A 91 -3.78 -6.13 -0.86
N SER A 92 -3.24 -7.25 -0.37
CA SER A 92 -2.32 -7.25 0.77
C SER A 92 -1.06 -6.43 0.47
N TRP A 93 -0.48 -6.60 -0.72
CA TRP A 93 0.65 -5.81 -1.18
C TRP A 93 0.31 -4.34 -1.27
N TYR A 94 -0.85 -4.00 -1.83
CA TYR A 94 -1.31 -2.61 -1.93
C TYR A 94 -1.43 -1.96 -0.56
N VAL A 95 -2.12 -2.62 0.38
CA VAL A 95 -2.33 -2.15 1.75
C VAL A 95 -0.99 -1.90 2.44
N GLN A 96 -0.05 -2.85 2.32
CA GLN A 96 1.28 -2.71 2.92
C GLN A 96 2.14 -1.66 2.22
N TRP A 97 2.12 -1.60 0.89
CA TRP A 97 2.96 -0.70 0.10
C TRP A 97 2.62 0.75 0.41
N TYR A 98 1.34 1.10 0.31
CA TYR A 98 0.85 2.46 0.48
C TYR A 98 0.50 2.83 1.94
N ASN A 99 0.77 1.95 2.90
CA ASN A 99 0.40 2.10 4.32
C ASN A 99 -1.09 2.45 4.49
N VAL A 100 -1.97 1.67 3.85
CA VAL A 100 -3.41 1.89 3.94
C VAL A 100 -3.86 1.63 5.39
N PRO A 101 -4.57 2.58 6.03
CA PRO A 101 -5.09 2.40 7.38
C PRO A 101 -6.17 1.32 7.42
N SER A 102 -6.44 0.78 8.61
CA SER A 102 -7.47 -0.24 8.75
C SER A 102 -8.86 0.30 8.39
N PRO A 103 -9.77 -0.54 7.88
CA PRO A 103 -11.16 -0.14 7.57
C PRO A 103 -11.87 0.53 8.76
N PHE A 104 -11.58 0.08 9.99
CA PHE A 104 -12.10 0.69 11.22
C PHE A 104 -11.58 2.12 11.43
N GLU A 105 -10.28 2.35 11.22
CA GLU A 105 -9.69 3.69 11.32
C GLU A 105 -10.24 4.62 10.24
N VAL A 106 -10.40 4.12 9.00
CA VAL A 106 -11.02 4.89 7.91
C VAL A 106 -12.45 5.28 8.28
N LYS A 107 -13.25 4.36 8.80
CA LYS A 107 -14.62 4.65 9.24
C LYS A 107 -14.65 5.70 10.35
N ARG A 108 -13.78 5.56 11.36
CA ARG A 108 -13.65 6.55 12.44
C ARG A 108 -13.22 7.93 11.90
N ALA A 109 -12.31 7.97 10.93
CA ALA A 109 -11.88 9.21 10.30
C ALA A 109 -13.02 9.84 9.48
N PHE A 110 -13.79 9.02 8.76
CA PHE A 110 -14.99 9.46 8.05
C PHE A 110 -15.99 10.11 9.00
N ASP A 111 -16.32 9.48 10.12
CA ASP A 111 -17.28 10.02 11.09
C ASP A 111 -16.82 11.38 11.66
N LYS A 112 -15.51 11.58 11.83
CA LYS A 112 -14.93 12.86 12.28
C LYS A 112 -14.93 13.94 11.20
N ILE A 113 -14.55 13.56 9.97
CA ILE A 113 -14.38 14.51 8.85
C ILE A 113 -15.72 14.90 8.26
N ASN A 114 -16.73 14.02 8.24
CA ASN A 114 -18.06 14.29 7.67
C ASN A 114 -18.82 15.40 8.42
N VAL A 115 -18.38 15.78 9.62
CA VAL A 115 -18.87 16.98 10.33
C VAL A 115 -18.43 18.27 9.63
N VAL A 116 -17.29 18.22 8.93
CA VAL A 116 -16.68 19.34 8.21
C VAL A 116 -17.04 19.18 6.74
N ILE A 117 -18.07 19.88 6.27
CA ILE A 117 -18.55 19.82 4.88
C ILE A 117 -17.45 20.35 3.94
N THR A 118 -16.59 19.45 3.43
CA THR A 118 -15.48 19.79 2.53
C THR A 118 -15.59 19.06 1.18
N PRO A 119 -15.31 19.73 0.05
CA PRO A 119 -15.44 19.17 -1.29
C PRO A 119 -14.38 18.11 -1.63
N SER A 120 -13.24 18.11 -0.93
CA SER A 120 -12.24 17.04 -1.00
C SER A 120 -11.66 16.82 0.39
N SER A 121 -11.77 15.59 0.89
CA SER A 121 -11.25 15.22 2.20
C SER A 121 -9.80 14.73 2.14
N VAL A 122 -9.14 14.71 0.97
CA VAL A 122 -7.76 14.19 0.84
C VAL A 122 -6.75 14.92 1.73
N PRO A 123 -6.73 16.27 1.80
CA PRO A 123 -5.82 16.96 2.73
C PRO A 123 -6.11 16.63 4.20
N LEU A 124 -7.38 16.53 4.57
CA LEU A 124 -7.80 16.16 5.92
C LEU A 124 -7.44 14.71 6.25
N LEU A 125 -7.62 13.80 5.30
CA LEU A 125 -7.20 12.41 5.42
C LEU A 125 -5.69 12.30 5.57
N HIS A 126 -4.90 13.14 4.90
CA HIS A 126 -3.46 13.17 5.09
C HIS A 126 -3.05 13.64 6.49
N LEU A 127 -3.81 14.58 7.09
CA LEU A 127 -3.61 14.97 8.49
C LEU A 127 -3.92 13.82 9.46
N VAL A 128 -4.97 13.03 9.20
CA VAL A 128 -5.33 11.88 10.04
C VAL A 128 -4.38 10.70 9.82
N PHE A 129 -3.91 10.51 8.58
CA PHE A 129 -3.09 9.38 8.14
C PHE A 129 -1.79 9.87 7.48
N PRO A 130 -0.85 10.45 8.23
CA PRO A 130 0.34 11.11 7.68
C PRO A 130 1.33 10.13 7.03
N ARG A 131 1.21 8.84 7.32
CA ARG A 131 2.08 7.78 6.76
C ARG A 131 1.51 7.13 5.50
N THR A 132 0.24 7.39 5.19
CA THR A 132 -0.45 6.80 4.04
C THR A 132 -0.11 7.60 2.79
N ASP A 133 0.23 6.88 1.72
CA ASP A 133 0.56 7.50 0.45
C ASP A 133 -0.64 8.24 -0.15
N VAL A 134 -0.36 9.36 -0.83
CA VAL A 134 -1.40 10.20 -1.45
C VAL A 134 -2.27 9.42 -2.43
N THR A 135 -1.71 8.43 -3.13
CA THR A 135 -2.45 7.57 -4.07
C THR A 135 -3.55 6.79 -3.33
N ALA A 136 -3.20 6.17 -2.21
CA ALA A 136 -4.18 5.47 -1.38
C ALA A 136 -5.19 6.41 -0.73
N LEU A 137 -4.77 7.61 -0.31
CA LEU A 137 -5.68 8.62 0.24
C LEU A 137 -6.72 9.09 -0.79
N CYS A 138 -6.31 9.29 -2.04
CA CYS A 138 -7.22 9.61 -3.13
C CYS A 138 -8.25 8.50 -3.34
N GLU A 139 -7.82 7.23 -3.32
CA GLU A 139 -8.72 6.08 -3.48
C GLU A 139 -9.66 5.93 -2.27
N ILE A 140 -9.18 6.13 -1.04
CA ILE A 140 -10.02 6.15 0.16
C ILE A 140 -11.06 7.27 0.07
N ASN A 141 -10.65 8.49 -0.33
CA ASN A 141 -11.56 9.61 -0.54
C ASN A 141 -12.62 9.25 -1.58
N ARG A 142 -12.23 8.61 -2.69
CA ARG A 142 -13.16 8.18 -3.74
C ARG A 142 -14.17 7.15 -3.24
N VAL A 143 -13.73 6.13 -2.51
CA VAL A 143 -14.57 5.01 -2.04
C VAL A 143 -15.46 5.41 -0.87
N ALA A 144 -14.91 6.12 0.12
CA ALA A 144 -15.58 6.39 1.38
C ALA A 144 -16.27 7.76 1.43
N PHE A 145 -15.76 8.78 0.72
CA PHE A 145 -16.25 10.15 0.81
C PHE A 145 -16.98 10.64 -0.46
N CYS A 146 -16.62 10.14 -1.65
CA CYS A 146 -17.25 10.55 -2.91
C CYS A 146 -18.37 9.61 -3.41
N SER A 147 -18.71 8.51 -2.72
CA SER A 147 -19.91 7.71 -3.05
C SER A 147 -21.25 8.44 -2.77
N ARG A 148 -21.24 9.76 -2.55
CA ARG A 148 -22.42 10.63 -2.57
C ARG A 148 -22.41 11.45 -3.86
N GLY A 149 -22.93 10.83 -4.90
CA GLY A 149 -23.38 11.44 -6.15
C GLY A 149 -24.58 10.63 -6.62
#